data_AF-A0A817BPQ7-F1
#
_entry.id   AF-A0A817BPQ7-F1
#
_cell.length_a   1.000
_cell.length_b   1.000
_cell.length_c   1.000
_cell.angle_alpha   90.00
_cell.angle_beta   90.00
_cell.angle_gamma   90.00
#
_symmetry.space_group_name_H-M   'P 1'
#
loop_
_entity.id
_entity.type
_entity.pdbx_description
1 polymer ?
#
loop_
_entity_poly.entity_id
_entity_poly.type
_entity_poly.pdbx_seq_one_letter_code
_entity_poly.pdbx_strand_id
1 'polypeptide(L)'
;MIKEYQPMIISLNELGSHTNMKSIEQVLLGYEIIKVEGTNKHGGAILAIDKRILHVRPINLHKSNIATETISLNDSTYTITSIYSPSNTPLPLETMSLLLIYSNYTILLSDFNAKHIDRGCSTINSKGDQLSKWINDNNLTVQ
;
A
#
# COMPACT_ATOMS: atom_id res chain seq x y z
N MET A 1 -6.65 -5.34 -20.38
CA MET A 1 -6.43 -4.31 -19.34
C MET A 1 -5.22 -4.58 -18.44
N ILE A 2 -5.25 -5.36 -17.34
CA ILE A 2 -4.02 -5.55 -16.50
C ILE A 2 -2.85 -6.19 -17.27
N LYS A 3 -3.14 -7.21 -18.08
CA LYS A 3 -2.14 -7.93 -18.89
C LYS A 3 -1.45 -7.06 -19.96
N GLU A 4 -2.06 -5.95 -20.37
CA GLU A 4 -1.47 -5.02 -21.36
C GLU A 4 -0.33 -4.21 -20.76
N TYR A 5 -0.45 -3.82 -19.48
CA TYR A 5 0.54 -3.01 -18.80
C TYR A 5 1.69 -3.83 -18.19
N GLN A 6 1.50 -5.14 -18.02
CA GLN A 6 2.46 -6.06 -17.41
C GLN A 6 3.11 -5.49 -16.13
N PRO A 7 2.31 -5.01 -15.15
CA PRO A 7 2.87 -4.34 -13.98
C PRO A 7 3.67 -5.34 -13.14
N MET A 8 4.79 -4.90 -12.56
CA MET A 8 5.56 -5.71 -11.61
C MET A 8 4.91 -5.80 -10.23
N ILE A 9 4.23 -4.72 -9.83
CA ILE A 9 3.61 -4.56 -8.52
C ILE A 9 2.21 -4.00 -8.76
N ILE A 10 1.22 -4.56 -8.06
CA ILE A 10 -0.17 -4.11 -8.10
C ILE A 10 -0.63 -3.89 -6.66
N SER A 11 -1.27 -2.76 -6.41
CA SER A 11 -1.99 -2.46 -5.17
C SER A 11 -3.48 -2.35 -5.47
N LEU A 12 -4.31 -3.06 -4.70
CA LEU A 12 -5.78 -2.95 -4.77
C LEU A 12 -6.32 -2.61 -3.38
N ASN A 13 -7.16 -1.59 -3.30
CA ASN A 13 -7.78 -1.13 -2.06
C ASN A 13 -9.30 -1.40 -2.10
N GLU A 14 -9.98 -1.20 -0.98
CA GLU A 14 -11.44 -1.31 -0.85
C GLU A 14 -12.05 -2.69 -1.15
N LEU A 15 -11.35 -3.75 -0.75
CA LEU A 15 -11.76 -5.13 -1.00
C LEU A 15 -12.93 -5.59 -0.12
N GLY A 16 -13.18 -4.87 0.97
CA GLY A 16 -14.12 -5.17 2.03
C GLY A 16 -13.59 -6.12 3.10
N SER A 17 -14.49 -6.65 3.92
CA SER A 17 -14.17 -7.58 5.00
C SER A 17 -14.21 -9.06 4.58
N HIS A 18 -14.77 -9.35 3.40
CA HIS A 18 -14.95 -10.71 2.88
C HIS A 18 -14.85 -10.70 1.35
N THR A 19 -13.64 -10.81 0.83
CA THR A 19 -13.38 -10.92 -0.61
C THR A 19 -13.06 -12.36 -0.99
N ASN A 20 -13.79 -12.90 -1.96
CA ASN A 20 -13.51 -14.22 -2.52
C ASN A 20 -12.19 -14.16 -3.31
N MET A 21 -11.16 -14.83 -2.79
CA MET A 21 -9.83 -14.85 -3.38
C MET A 21 -9.77 -15.57 -4.73
N LYS A 22 -10.70 -16.51 -5.02
CA LYS A 22 -10.64 -17.30 -6.26
C LYS A 22 -10.65 -16.43 -7.51
N SER A 23 -11.50 -15.40 -7.55
CA SER A 23 -11.59 -14.52 -8.72
C SER A 23 -10.34 -13.66 -8.88
N ILE A 24 -9.75 -13.22 -7.76
CA ILE A 24 -8.53 -12.40 -7.76
C ILE A 24 -7.35 -13.24 -8.22
N GLU A 25 -7.18 -14.44 -7.66
CA GLU A 25 -6.11 -15.38 -8.03
C GLU A 25 -6.19 -15.78 -9.51
N GLN A 26 -7.40 -15.96 -10.06
CA GLN A 26 -7.60 -16.26 -11.49
C GLN A 26 -7.13 -15.13 -12.39
N VAL A 27 -7.30 -13.87 -11.97
CA VAL A 27 -6.85 -12.71 -12.75
C VAL A 27 -5.35 -12.45 -12.55
N LEU A 28 -4.82 -12.73 -11.36
CA LEU A 28 -3.46 -12.42 -10.93
C LEU A 28 -2.55 -13.67 -10.82
N LEU A 29 -2.75 -14.69 -11.65
CA LEU A 29 -2.00 -15.96 -11.58
C LEU A 29 -0.47 -15.83 -11.55
N GLY A 30 0.07 -14.81 -12.23
CA GLY A 30 1.52 -14.54 -12.30
C GLY A 30 2.09 -13.84 -11.06
N TYR A 31 1.26 -13.53 -10.07
CA TYR A 31 1.64 -12.74 -8.91
C TYR A 31 1.55 -13.56 -7.62
N GLU A 32 2.46 -13.31 -6.70
CA GLU A 32 2.31 -13.63 -5.29
C GLU A 32 1.42 -12.56 -4.65
N ILE A 33 0.38 -13.00 -3.94
CA ILE A 33 -0.69 -12.12 -3.47
C ILE A 33 -0.71 -12.12 -1.96
N ILE A 34 -0.53 -10.93 -1.38
CA ILE A 34 -0.63 -10.68 0.04
C ILE A 34 -1.92 -9.91 0.25
N LYS A 35 -2.89 -10.57 0.87
CA LYS A 35 -4.17 -9.98 1.23
C LYS A 35 -4.19 -9.68 2.72
N VAL A 36 -4.70 -8.51 3.05
CA VAL A 36 -5.10 -8.16 4.41
C VAL A 36 -6.55 -7.75 4.44
N GLU A 37 -7.28 -8.24 5.43
CA GLU A 37 -8.70 -7.91 5.59
C GLU A 37 -8.88 -6.49 6.12
N GLY A 38 -10.03 -5.92 5.78
CA GLY A 38 -10.48 -4.65 6.33
C GLY A 38 -11.09 -4.77 7.72
N THR A 39 -11.08 -3.66 8.45
CA THR A 39 -11.84 -3.54 9.70
C THR A 39 -13.34 -3.31 9.47
N ASN A 40 -13.77 -3.06 8.22
CA ASN A 40 -15.15 -2.85 7.83
C ASN A 40 -15.42 -3.34 6.39
N LYS A 41 -16.67 -3.23 5.94
CA LYS A 41 -17.13 -3.69 4.61
C LYS A 41 -16.49 -3.00 3.40
N HIS A 42 -15.74 -1.92 3.61
CA HIS A 42 -15.01 -1.17 2.59
C HIS A 42 -13.50 -1.21 2.81
N GLY A 43 -13.01 -1.93 3.83
CA GLY A 43 -11.58 -1.98 4.15
C GLY A 43 -10.81 -2.95 3.26
N GLY A 44 -9.63 -3.34 3.70
CA GLY A 44 -8.81 -4.38 3.10
C GLY A 44 -7.93 -3.84 1.98
N ALA A 45 -6.81 -4.55 1.79
CA ALA A 45 -5.84 -4.22 0.77
C ALA A 45 -5.21 -5.51 0.22
N ILE A 46 -4.82 -5.45 -1.05
CA ILE A 46 -3.99 -6.46 -1.69
C ILE A 46 -2.72 -5.78 -2.19
N LEU A 47 -1.61 -6.41 -1.88
CA LEU A 47 -0.35 -6.22 -2.56
C LEU A 47 -0.08 -7.49 -3.39
N ALA A 48 0.01 -7.34 -4.70
CA ALA A 48 0.37 -8.43 -5.61
C ALA A 48 1.70 -8.10 -6.30
N ILE A 49 2.66 -9.01 -6.23
CA ILE A 49 4.02 -8.83 -6.74
C ILE A 49 4.31 -9.95 -7.73
N ASP A 50 4.89 -9.62 -8.87
CA ASP A 50 5.24 -10.59 -9.90
C ASP A 50 6.15 -11.68 -9.31
N LYS A 51 5.76 -12.96 -9.47
CA LYS A 51 6.48 -14.12 -8.89
C LYS A 51 7.93 -14.26 -9.36
N ARG A 52 8.32 -13.56 -10.43
CA ARG A 52 9.70 -13.55 -10.93
C ARG A 52 10.61 -12.66 -10.09
N ILE A 53 10.05 -11.77 -9.27
CA ILE A 53 10.79 -10.92 -8.35
C ILE A 53 11.20 -11.74 -7.12
N LEU A 54 12.41 -11.54 -6.64
CA LEU A 54 12.89 -12.24 -5.45
C LEU A 54 12.25 -11.63 -4.20
N HIS A 55 11.40 -12.41 -3.54
CA HIS A 55 10.83 -12.08 -2.24
C HIS A 55 11.87 -12.30 -1.13
N VAL A 56 11.99 -11.33 -0.24
CA VAL A 56 12.84 -11.39 0.96
C VAL A 56 11.92 -11.64 2.16
N ARG A 57 12.49 -12.05 3.29
CA ARG A 57 11.71 -12.28 4.51
C ARG A 57 10.77 -11.09 4.80
N PRO A 58 9.45 -11.32 4.95
CA PRO A 58 8.49 -10.24 5.10
C PRO A 58 8.72 -9.50 6.41
N ILE A 59 8.55 -8.17 6.37
CA ILE A 59 8.38 -7.39 7.59
C ILE A 59 6.99 -7.74 8.14
N ASN A 60 6.97 -8.41 9.29
CA ASN A 60 5.74 -8.96 9.84
C ASN A 60 4.91 -7.87 10.55
N LEU A 61 4.29 -7.00 9.76
CA LEU A 61 3.36 -5.96 10.22
C LEU A 61 1.92 -6.43 9.98
N HIS A 62 1.44 -7.32 10.84
CA HIS A 62 0.03 -7.74 10.83
C HIS A 62 -0.87 -6.59 11.26
N LYS A 63 -1.29 -5.76 10.31
CA LYS A 63 -2.28 -4.70 10.53
C LYS A 63 -3.34 -4.71 9.44
N SER A 64 -4.59 -4.56 9.84
CA SER A 64 -5.72 -4.42 8.91
C SER A 64 -5.47 -3.25 7.96
N ASN A 65 -5.88 -3.43 6.70
CA ASN A 65 -5.68 -2.47 5.60
C ASN A 65 -4.22 -2.16 5.22
N ILE A 66 -3.22 -2.88 5.75
CA ILE A 66 -1.80 -2.67 5.43
C ILE A 66 -1.16 -4.00 5.00
N ALA A 67 -0.91 -4.17 3.70
CA ALA A 67 -0.18 -5.32 3.16
C ALA A 67 1.25 -4.90 2.84
N THR A 68 2.24 -5.58 3.42
CA THR A 68 3.66 -5.25 3.23
C THR A 68 4.44 -6.46 2.75
N GLU A 69 5.37 -6.23 1.82
CA GLU A 69 6.35 -7.22 1.42
C GLU A 69 7.72 -6.56 1.24
N THR A 70 8.76 -7.37 1.36
CA THR A 70 10.11 -6.97 1.04
C THR A 70 10.59 -7.71 -0.20
N ILE A 71 11.10 -6.99 -1.18
CA ILE A 71 11.65 -7.57 -2.41
C ILE A 71 13.11 -7.17 -2.61
N SER A 72 13.85 -8.01 -3.34
CA SER A 72 15.20 -7.70 -3.78
C SER A 72 15.21 -7.41 -5.28
N LEU A 73 15.79 -6.27 -5.66
CA LEU A 73 15.96 -5.85 -7.05
C LEU A 73 17.32 -5.15 -7.19
N ASN A 74 18.18 -5.61 -8.11
CA ASN A 74 19.50 -5.03 -8.39
C ASN A 74 20.34 -4.82 -7.11
N ASP A 75 20.50 -5.88 -6.31
CA ASP A 75 21.25 -5.88 -5.04
C ASP A 75 20.72 -4.92 -3.96
N SER A 76 19.54 -4.33 -4.18
CA SER A 76 18.87 -3.45 -3.22
C SER A 76 17.58 -4.08 -2.72
N THR A 77 17.29 -3.86 -1.44
CA THR A 77 16.06 -4.33 -0.80
C THR A 77 15.05 -3.19 -0.71
N TYR A 78 13.84 -3.46 -1.19
CA TYR A 78 12.73 -2.51 -1.18
C TYR A 78 11.61 -3.06 -0.32
N THR A 79 11.06 -2.23 0.56
CA THR A 79 9.82 -2.51 1.26
C THR A 79 8.68 -1.86 0.51
N ILE A 80 7.76 -2.70 0.02
CA ILE A 80 6.59 -2.27 -0.72
C ILE A 80 5.38 -2.46 0.18
N THR A 81 4.60 -1.42 0.36
CA THR A 81 3.42 -1.47 1.22
C THR A 81 2.20 -0.91 0.50
N SER A 82 1.14 -1.72 0.43
CA SER A 82 -0.20 -1.30 0.06
C SER A 82 -0.95 -0.86 1.32
N ILE A 83 -1.49 0.37 1.34
CA ILE A 83 -2.21 0.95 2.47
C ILE A 83 -3.56 1.50 2.04
N TYR A 84 -4.62 1.04 2.71
CA TYR A 84 -5.93 1.67 2.64
C TYR A 84 -6.27 2.36 3.96
N SER A 85 -6.64 3.65 3.90
CA SER A 85 -7.16 4.39 5.06
C SER A 85 -8.53 4.98 4.72
N PRO A 86 -9.63 4.36 5.19
CA PRO A 86 -10.99 4.86 5.00
C PRO A 86 -11.15 6.32 5.44
N SER A 87 -12.14 7.03 4.87
CA SER A 87 -12.36 8.47 5.14
C SER A 87 -12.44 8.84 6.62
N ASN A 88 -13.04 7.97 7.44
CA ASN A 88 -13.36 8.25 8.86
C ASN A 88 -12.42 7.55 9.85
N THR A 89 -11.29 6.99 9.38
CA THR A 89 -10.30 6.35 10.25
C THR A 89 -9.00 7.15 10.27
N PRO A 90 -8.27 7.24 11.39
CA PRO A 90 -6.98 7.92 11.42
C PRO A 90 -5.98 7.38 10.39
N LEU A 91 -5.04 8.24 9.96
CA LEU A 91 -3.90 7.78 9.16
C LEU A 91 -2.98 6.90 10.03
N PRO A 92 -2.43 5.81 9.49
CA PRO A 92 -1.53 4.94 10.24
C PRO A 92 -0.09 5.50 10.28
N LEU A 93 0.07 6.79 10.62
CA LEU A 93 1.35 7.52 10.55
C LEU A 93 2.49 6.81 11.30
N GLU A 94 2.22 6.30 12.50
CA GLU A 94 3.21 5.54 13.29
C GLU A 94 3.71 4.31 12.53
N THR A 95 2.80 3.57 11.89
CA THR A 95 3.17 2.36 11.12
C THR A 95 3.99 2.73 9.90
N MET A 96 3.62 3.80 9.20
CA MET A 96 4.38 4.29 8.06
C MET A 96 5.77 4.77 8.49
N SER A 97 5.89 5.49 9.59
CA SER A 97 7.19 5.90 10.13
C SER A 97 8.07 4.70 10.49
N LEU A 98 7.51 3.64 11.07
CA LEU A 98 8.25 2.41 11.35
C LEU A 98 8.77 1.74 10.08
N LEU A 99 7.98 1.72 8.99
CA LEU A 99 8.41 1.19 7.70
C LEU A 99 9.63 1.95 7.15
N LEU A 100 9.65 3.29 7.29
CA LEU A 100 10.79 4.11 6.88
C LEU A 100 12.06 3.85 7.71
N ILE A 101 11.92 3.48 8.99
CA ILE A 101 13.05 3.18 9.87
C ILE A 101 13.66 1.81 9.55
N TYR A 102 12.82 0.83 9.26
CA TYR A 102 13.26 -0.56 9.04
C TYR A 102 13.73 -0.86 7.61
N SER A 103 13.58 0.08 6.68
CA SER A 103 13.86 -0.14 5.28
C SER A 103 14.67 0.99 4.65
N ASN A 104 15.67 0.62 3.85
CA ASN A 104 16.47 1.60 3.11
C ASN A 104 15.67 2.26 1.97
N TYR A 105 14.78 1.50 1.34
CA TYR A 105 13.95 1.97 0.24
C TYR A 105 12.51 1.55 0.47
N THR A 106 11.64 2.52 0.72
CA THR A 106 10.21 2.27 0.98
C THR A 106 9.36 2.84 -0.14
N ILE A 107 8.41 2.04 -0.64
CA ILE A 107 7.38 2.47 -1.58
C ILE A 107 6.02 2.25 -0.91
N LEU A 108 5.29 3.35 -0.69
CA LEU A 108 3.93 3.32 -0.14
C LEU A 108 2.92 3.53 -1.27
N LEU A 109 2.16 2.50 -1.58
CA LEU A 109 1.05 2.51 -2.53
C LEU A 109 -0.23 2.64 -1.73
N SER A 110 -1.02 3.69 -1.94
CA SER A 110 -2.10 3.96 -0.98
C SER A 110 -3.32 4.66 -1.54
N ASP A 111 -4.43 4.43 -0.87
CA ASP A 111 -5.57 5.34 -0.86
C ASP A 111 -5.83 5.75 0.58
N PHE A 112 -5.44 6.99 0.90
CA PHE A 112 -5.56 7.54 2.24
C PHE A 112 -6.88 8.27 2.50
N ASN A 113 -7.72 8.46 1.47
CA ASN A 113 -8.85 9.38 1.51
C ASN A 113 -8.46 10.79 2.04
N ALA A 114 -7.23 11.21 1.75
CA ALA A 114 -6.64 12.47 2.19
C ALA A 114 -6.69 13.49 1.05
N LYS A 115 -7.25 14.68 1.31
CA LYS A 115 -7.42 15.73 0.30
C LYS A 115 -6.58 16.93 0.67
N HIS A 116 -5.70 17.37 -0.22
CA HIS A 116 -4.86 18.54 -0.02
C HIS A 116 -4.59 19.25 -1.36
N ILE A 117 -4.53 20.58 -1.36
CA ILE A 117 -4.37 21.40 -2.58
C ILE A 117 -3.08 21.10 -3.33
N ASP A 118 -1.98 20.87 -2.62
CA ASP A 118 -0.67 20.50 -3.21
C ASP A 118 -0.69 19.16 -3.95
N ARG A 119 -1.78 18.40 -3.82
CA ARG A 119 -2.02 17.12 -4.50
C ARG A 119 -3.12 17.23 -5.56
N GLY A 120 -3.42 18.44 -6.02
CA GLY A 120 -4.42 18.70 -7.06
C GLY A 120 -5.88 18.57 -6.60
N CYS A 121 -6.13 18.46 -5.29
CA CYS A 121 -7.49 18.44 -4.77
C CYS A 121 -8.07 19.86 -4.72
N SER A 122 -9.37 19.99 -5.00
CA SER A 122 -10.09 21.26 -4.87
C SER A 122 -10.41 21.65 -3.41
N THR A 123 -10.29 20.70 -2.49
CA THR A 123 -10.55 20.89 -1.06
C THR A 123 -9.46 20.26 -0.20
N ILE A 124 -9.38 20.72 1.04
CA ILE A 124 -8.49 20.19 2.07
C ILE A 124 -9.34 19.50 3.14
N ASN A 125 -8.87 18.35 3.64
CA ASN A 125 -9.39 17.75 4.87
C ASN A 125 -8.26 17.54 5.88
N SER A 126 -8.62 17.32 7.16
CA SER A 126 -7.62 17.15 8.23
C SER A 126 -6.61 16.02 7.95
N LYS A 127 -7.03 14.96 7.25
CA LYS A 127 -6.11 13.91 6.79
C LYS A 127 -5.09 14.42 5.78
N GLY A 128 -5.52 15.25 4.83
CA GLY A 128 -4.64 15.88 3.85
C GLY A 128 -3.55 16.71 4.52
N ASP A 129 -3.92 17.53 5.50
CA ASP A 129 -2.96 18.34 6.26
C ASP A 129 -1.96 17.47 7.02
N GLN A 130 -2.45 16.45 7.73
CA GLN A 130 -1.61 15.51 8.47
C GLN A 130 -0.66 14.74 7.56
N LEU A 131 -1.16 14.23 6.43
CA LEU A 131 -0.36 13.49 5.45
C LEU A 131 0.68 14.40 4.79
N SER A 132 0.28 15.61 4.39
CA SER A 132 1.19 16.59 3.77
C SER A 132 2.33 16.95 4.72
N LYS A 133 2.00 17.25 5.98
CA LYS A 133 3.00 17.49 7.02
C LYS A 133 3.93 16.28 7.21
N TRP A 134 3.37 15.07 7.35
CA TRP A 134 4.17 13.86 7.57
C TRP A 134 5.11 13.56 6.38
N ILE A 135 4.64 13.76 5.14
CA ILE A 135 5.47 13.61 3.94
C ILE A 135 6.66 14.58 3.96
N ASN A 136 6.41 15.85 4.29
CA ASN A 136 7.45 16.88 4.35
C ASN A 136 8.44 16.61 5.48
N ASP A 137 7.96 16.27 6.68
CA ASP A 137 8.80 15.99 7.85
C ASP A 137 9.73 14.77 7.61
N ASN A 138 9.34 13.84 6.72
CA ASN A 138 10.12 12.64 6.38
C ASN A 138 10.83 12.73 5.00
N ASN A 139 10.85 13.91 4.36
CA ASN A 139 11.47 14.13 3.04
C ASN A 139 11.03 13.13 1.96
N LEU A 140 9.76 12.74 1.95
CA LEU A 140 9.24 11.79 0.97
C LEU A 140 8.86 12.47 -0.33
N THR A 141 9.08 11.77 -1.44
CA THR A 141 8.64 12.18 -2.77
C THR A 141 7.29 11.52 -3.10
N VAL A 142 6.39 12.27 -3.72
CA VAL A 142 5.08 11.78 -4.20
C VAL A 142 5.11 11.78 -5.72
N GLN A 143 4.59 10.71 -6.32
CA GLN A 143 4.46 10.52 -7.77
C GLN A 143 3.01 10.24 -8.14
#